data_AF-A0AAW8TMJ4-F1
#
_entry.id   AF-A0AAW8TMJ4-F1
#
_cell.length_a   1.000
_cell.length_b   1.000
_cell.length_c   1.000
_cell.angle_alpha   90.00
_cell.angle_beta   90.00
_cell.angle_gamma   90.00
#
_symmetry.space_group_name_H-M   'P 1'
#
loop_
_entity.id
_entity.type
_entity.pdbx_description
1 polymer ?
#
loop_
_entity_poly.entity_id
_entity_poly.type
_entity_poly.pdbx_seq_one_letter_code
_entity_poly.pdbx_strand_id
1 'polypeptide(L)'
;MKNISIAIDGPASSGKSTVAKILASDFHFIYVDTGAMYRAVTFLSIKHNIAFSDESALANLTKRYPITFKPAGQGQLVFADGEEITQAIRQPDVTAAVSEVSAHGNVRKELVKAQRQLAETGGIVMDGRDIGTTVLPQAEVKIFLVASVEERAQRRYKENQEKGIEMDFEAIKEAIAKRDYLDSHREVSPLVQAADAVLVDTTGMSIEQVVTKIKEIITAKGF
;
A
#
# COMPACT_ATOMS: atom_id res chain seq x y z
N MET A 1 -19.13 -13.13 -9.74
CA MET A 1 -17.99 -13.60 -8.92
C MET A 1 -18.44 -13.67 -7.47
N LYS A 2 -17.90 -14.62 -6.69
CA LYS A 2 -18.07 -14.61 -5.23
C LYS A 2 -17.37 -13.37 -4.66
N ASN A 3 -17.93 -12.71 -3.66
CA ASN A 3 -17.26 -11.61 -2.97
C ASN A 3 -16.07 -12.16 -2.17
N ILE A 4 -14.89 -12.14 -2.78
CA ILE A 4 -13.63 -12.58 -2.15
C ILE A 4 -12.78 -11.39 -1.72
N SER A 5 -11.80 -11.66 -0.86
CA SER A 5 -10.74 -10.73 -0.52
C SER A 5 -9.46 -11.09 -1.27
N ILE A 6 -8.89 -10.12 -1.97
CA ILE A 6 -7.61 -10.24 -2.67
C ILE A 6 -6.58 -9.36 -1.96
N ALA A 7 -5.57 -9.99 -1.35
CA ALA A 7 -4.45 -9.32 -0.72
C ALA A 7 -3.27 -9.22 -1.70
N ILE A 8 -2.70 -8.03 -1.87
CA ILE A 8 -1.53 -7.79 -2.73
C ILE A 8 -0.43 -7.11 -1.91
N ASP A 9 0.58 -7.90 -1.54
CA ASP A 9 1.75 -7.46 -0.76
C ASP A 9 3.00 -7.34 -1.63
N GLY A 10 4.02 -6.66 -1.11
CA GLY A 10 5.32 -6.51 -1.78
C GLY A 10 6.01 -5.16 -1.54
N PRO A 11 7.29 -5.03 -1.92
CA PRO A 11 8.12 -3.88 -1.64
C PRO A 11 7.65 -2.58 -2.32
N ALA A 12 8.24 -1.45 -1.97
CA ALA A 12 7.89 -0.16 -2.56
C ALA A 12 8.10 -0.17 -4.09
N SER A 13 7.22 0.51 -4.84
CA SER A 13 7.30 0.63 -6.30
C SER A 13 7.25 -0.69 -7.10
N SER A 14 6.75 -1.80 -6.54
CA SER A 14 6.57 -3.07 -7.28
C SER A 14 5.33 -3.12 -8.20
N GLY A 15 4.59 -2.02 -8.37
CA GLY A 15 3.41 -1.96 -9.25
C GLY A 15 2.07 -2.38 -8.62
N LYS A 16 2.07 -2.71 -7.31
CA LYS A 16 0.89 -3.19 -6.57
C LYS A 16 -0.36 -2.34 -6.76
N SER A 17 -0.28 -1.04 -6.48
CA SER A 17 -1.43 -0.15 -6.50
C SER A 17 -2.04 -0.03 -7.90
N THR A 18 -1.23 -0.10 -8.96
CA THR A 18 -1.71 -0.09 -10.34
C THR A 18 -2.45 -1.39 -10.67
N VAL A 19 -1.84 -2.52 -10.36
CA VAL A 19 -2.45 -3.85 -10.57
C VAL A 19 -3.73 -4.00 -9.75
N ALA A 20 -3.72 -3.58 -8.48
CA ALA A 20 -4.86 -3.67 -7.56
C ALA A 20 -6.06 -2.86 -8.07
N LYS A 21 -5.83 -1.65 -8.60
CA LYS A 21 -6.88 -0.83 -9.21
C LYS A 21 -7.50 -1.48 -10.43
N ILE A 22 -6.68 -2.08 -11.29
CA ILE A 22 -7.16 -2.76 -12.50
C ILE A 22 -8.02 -3.97 -12.10
N LEU A 23 -7.51 -4.82 -11.20
CA LEU A 23 -8.26 -5.98 -10.71
C LEU A 23 -9.58 -5.58 -10.02
N ALA A 24 -9.55 -4.53 -9.20
CA ALA A 24 -10.75 -4.02 -8.54
C ALA A 24 -11.78 -3.52 -9.57
N SER A 25 -11.34 -2.80 -10.60
CA SER A 25 -12.21 -2.35 -11.69
C SER A 25 -12.81 -3.53 -12.47
N ASP A 26 -11.97 -4.49 -12.87
CA ASP A 26 -12.40 -5.64 -13.68
C ASP A 26 -13.40 -6.53 -12.95
N PHE A 27 -13.22 -6.71 -11.63
CA PHE A 27 -14.09 -7.54 -10.81
C PHE A 27 -15.22 -6.77 -10.11
N HIS A 28 -15.30 -5.45 -10.31
CA HIS A 28 -16.23 -4.56 -9.61
C HIS A 28 -16.10 -4.67 -8.08
N PHE A 29 -14.85 -4.81 -7.61
CA PHE A 29 -14.49 -4.87 -6.20
C PHE A 29 -14.07 -3.49 -5.68
N ILE A 30 -14.12 -3.34 -4.36
CA ILE A 30 -13.60 -2.16 -3.67
C ILE A 30 -12.08 -2.22 -3.70
N TYR A 31 -11.43 -1.12 -4.08
CA TYR A 31 -9.98 -0.96 -3.94
C TYR A 31 -9.65 -0.26 -2.62
N VAL A 32 -8.63 -0.74 -1.90
CA VAL A 32 -8.09 -0.06 -0.71
C VAL A 32 -6.56 0.03 -0.76
N ASP A 33 -6.04 1.26 -0.87
CA ASP A 33 -4.63 1.61 -0.70
C ASP A 33 -4.31 1.75 0.80
N THR A 34 -3.81 0.69 1.44
CA THR A 34 -3.45 0.77 2.87
C THR A 34 -2.25 1.67 3.12
N GLY A 35 -1.36 1.80 2.13
CA GLY A 35 -0.22 2.70 2.19
C GLY A 35 -0.65 4.15 2.31
N ALA A 36 -1.74 4.55 1.66
CA ALA A 36 -2.34 5.86 1.79
C ALA A 36 -2.81 6.14 3.23
N MET A 37 -3.28 5.13 3.97
CA MET A 37 -3.70 5.33 5.37
C MET A 37 -2.50 5.69 6.26
N TYR A 38 -1.41 4.94 6.17
CA TYR A 38 -0.19 5.24 6.93
C TYR A 38 0.40 6.61 6.54
N ARG A 39 0.37 6.94 5.25
CA ARG A 39 0.80 8.27 4.78
C ARG A 39 -0.12 9.39 5.27
N ALA A 40 -1.42 9.15 5.41
CA ALA A 40 -2.35 10.12 5.98
C ALA A 40 -2.03 10.40 7.46
N VAL A 41 -1.72 9.37 8.26
CA VAL A 41 -1.26 9.57 9.66
C VAL A 41 0.05 10.36 9.69
N THR A 42 0.98 10.04 8.80
CA THR A 42 2.26 10.74 8.68
C THR A 42 2.04 12.22 8.30
N PHE A 43 1.19 12.50 7.31
CA PHE A 43 0.83 13.86 6.93
C PHE A 43 0.16 14.63 8.08
N LEU A 44 -0.78 14.00 8.80
CA LEU A 44 -1.42 14.61 9.95
C LEU A 44 -0.40 14.92 11.06
N SER A 45 0.57 14.06 11.29
CA SER A 45 1.63 14.32 12.28
C SER A 45 2.48 15.52 11.90
N ILE A 46 2.82 15.68 10.61
CA ILE A 46 3.51 16.89 10.10
C ILE A 46 2.62 18.13 10.29
N LYS A 47 1.36 18.07 9.85
CA LYS A 47 0.39 19.18 9.94
C LYS A 47 0.17 19.66 11.37
N HIS A 48 0.22 18.75 12.34
CA HIS A 48 -0.02 19.04 13.76
C HIS A 48 1.26 19.14 14.60
N ASN A 49 2.45 19.13 13.98
CA ASN A 49 3.75 19.18 14.66
C ASN A 49 3.91 18.12 15.75
N ILE A 50 3.45 16.89 15.47
CA ILE A 50 3.61 15.73 16.35
C ILE A 50 4.87 14.98 15.91
N ALA A 51 5.74 14.67 16.87
CA ALA A 51 6.96 13.90 16.61
C ALA A 51 6.62 12.50 16.10
N PHE A 52 7.34 12.01 15.09
CA PHE A 52 7.15 10.66 14.55
C PHE A 52 7.50 9.56 15.55
N SER A 53 8.23 9.88 16.62
CA SER A 53 8.54 8.98 17.72
C SER A 53 7.45 8.90 18.80
N ASP A 54 6.48 9.82 18.82
CA ASP A 54 5.38 9.82 19.79
C ASP A 54 4.24 8.91 19.32
N GLU A 55 4.43 7.61 19.54
CA GLU A 55 3.47 6.57 19.17
C GLU A 55 2.05 6.85 19.72
N SER A 56 1.95 7.36 20.95
CA SER A 56 0.65 7.61 21.58
C SER A 56 -0.09 8.75 20.91
N ALA A 57 0.60 9.86 20.61
CA ALA A 57 0.03 10.97 19.87
C ALA A 57 -0.36 10.56 18.44
N LEU A 58 0.48 9.78 17.76
CA LEU A 58 0.20 9.26 16.42
C LEU A 58 -1.05 8.35 16.40
N ALA A 59 -1.18 7.44 17.37
CA ALA A 59 -2.36 6.59 17.49
C ALA A 59 -3.64 7.40 17.81
N ASN A 60 -3.51 8.52 18.53
CA ASN A 60 -4.64 9.42 18.77
C ASN A 60 -5.07 10.18 17.51
N LEU A 61 -4.15 10.49 16.58
CA LEU A 61 -4.51 11.10 15.29
C LEU A 61 -5.46 10.21 14.49
N THR A 62 -5.24 8.89 14.47
CA THR A 62 -6.08 7.96 13.70
C THR A 62 -7.52 7.91 14.22
N LYS A 63 -7.72 8.19 15.51
CA LYS A 63 -9.04 8.24 16.16
C LYS A 63 -9.73 9.58 15.92
N ARG A 64 -8.97 10.66 16.03
CA ARG A 64 -9.48 12.03 15.89
C ARG A 64 -9.81 12.38 14.44
N TYR A 65 -9.03 11.84 13.50
CA TYR A 65 -9.14 12.13 12.07
C TYR A 65 -9.33 10.82 11.29
N PRO A 66 -10.55 10.27 11.25
CA PRO A 66 -10.83 9.05 10.51
C PRO A 66 -10.46 9.21 9.03
N ILE A 67 -9.65 8.27 8.54
CA ILE A 67 -9.23 8.25 7.14
C ILE A 67 -10.31 7.54 6.34
N THR A 68 -10.83 8.22 5.32
CA THR A 68 -11.87 7.69 4.46
C THR A 68 -11.47 7.78 3.01
N PHE A 69 -12.11 6.95 2.20
CA PHE A 69 -11.81 6.86 0.79
C PHE A 69 -13.07 7.08 -0.05
N LYS A 70 -12.92 7.73 -1.19
CA LYS A 70 -13.99 7.86 -2.20
C LYS A 70 -13.50 7.43 -3.57
N PRO A 71 -14.30 6.69 -4.36
CA PRO A 71 -13.98 6.41 -5.75
C PRO A 71 -13.79 7.70 -6.54
N ALA A 72 -12.86 7.69 -7.50
CA ALA A 72 -12.68 8.76 -8.47
C ALA A 72 -12.44 8.18 -9.88
N GLY A 73 -12.59 9.00 -10.92
CA GLY A 73 -12.44 8.57 -12.32
C GLY A 73 -11.12 7.86 -12.61
N GLN A 74 -10.05 8.21 -11.88
CA GLN A 74 -8.80 7.45 -11.86
C GLN A 74 -8.37 7.17 -10.41
N GLY A 75 -8.64 5.96 -9.92
CA GLY A 75 -8.21 5.51 -8.60
C GLY A 75 -9.17 5.92 -7.47
N GLN A 76 -8.62 6.49 -6.41
CA GLN A 76 -9.34 6.72 -5.15
C GLN A 76 -8.84 8.01 -4.50
N LEU A 77 -9.77 8.84 -4.06
CA LEU A 77 -9.50 10.02 -3.25
C LEU A 77 -9.41 9.63 -1.78
N VAL A 78 -8.48 10.25 -1.06
CA VAL A 78 -8.20 10.03 0.36
C VAL A 78 -8.58 11.28 1.13
N PHE A 79 -9.37 11.11 2.18
CA PHE A 79 -9.83 12.20 3.02
C PHE A 79 -9.42 11.96 4.47
N ALA A 80 -9.08 13.04 5.17
CA ALA A 80 -9.01 13.09 6.63
C ALA A 80 -9.75 14.34 7.09
N ASP A 81 -10.64 14.20 8.08
CA ASP A 81 -11.47 15.31 8.58
C ASP A 81 -12.34 16.01 7.51
N GLY A 82 -12.75 15.26 6.48
CA GLY A 82 -13.48 15.81 5.33
C GLY A 82 -12.62 16.63 4.36
N GLU A 83 -11.34 16.86 4.65
CA GLU A 83 -10.36 17.47 3.75
C GLU A 83 -9.78 16.41 2.80
N GLU A 84 -9.73 16.73 1.52
CA GLU A 84 -9.12 15.90 0.48
C GLU A 84 -7.59 16.04 0.55
N ILE A 85 -6.87 14.93 0.78
CA ILE A 85 -5.43 14.93 1.06
C ILE A 85 -4.61 14.03 0.11
N THR A 86 -5.19 13.53 -0.99
CA THR A 86 -4.61 12.51 -1.89
C THR A 86 -3.24 12.91 -2.43
N GLN A 87 -3.03 14.19 -2.78
CA GLN A 87 -1.74 14.66 -3.26
C GLN A 87 -0.79 15.03 -2.11
N ALA A 88 -1.32 15.53 -1.00
CA ALA A 88 -0.53 15.89 0.17
C ALA A 88 0.19 14.67 0.78
N ILE A 89 -0.47 13.52 0.85
CA ILE A 89 0.12 12.28 1.39
C ILE A 89 1.20 11.66 0.49
N ARG A 90 1.39 12.18 -0.73
CA ARG A 90 2.36 11.71 -1.72
C ARG A 90 3.61 12.59 -1.80
N GLN A 91 3.67 13.65 -1.00
CA GLN A 91 4.82 14.56 -0.96
C GLN A 91 6.10 13.85 -0.47
N PRO A 92 7.30 14.37 -0.82
CA PRO A 92 8.57 13.75 -0.46
C PRO A 92 8.80 13.58 1.04
N ASP A 93 8.42 14.58 1.85
CA ASP A 93 8.50 14.58 3.32
C ASP A 93 7.68 13.44 3.94
N VAL A 94 6.43 13.28 3.51
CA VAL A 94 5.55 12.17 3.93
C VAL A 94 6.13 10.83 3.48
N THR A 95 6.68 10.77 2.26
CA THR A 95 7.29 9.55 1.73
C THR A 95 8.53 9.12 2.49
N ALA A 96 9.33 10.07 2.97
CA ALA A 96 10.52 9.82 3.76
C ALA A 96 10.20 9.35 5.19
N ALA A 97 9.13 9.87 5.79
CA ALA A 97 8.77 9.61 7.19
C ALA A 97 7.85 8.40 7.41
N VAL A 98 7.07 7.98 6.40
CA VAL A 98 6.00 6.98 6.60
C VAL A 98 6.49 5.63 7.17
N SER A 99 7.72 5.22 6.85
CA SER A 99 8.26 3.96 7.39
C SER A 99 8.40 4.00 8.92
N GLU A 100 8.84 5.13 9.48
CA GLU A 100 8.96 5.34 10.93
C GLU A 100 7.60 5.31 11.60
N VAL A 101 6.62 6.06 11.08
CA VAL A 101 5.25 6.09 11.60
C VAL A 101 4.59 4.71 11.52
N SER A 102 4.83 3.96 10.44
CA SER A 102 4.24 2.64 10.23
C SER A 102 4.87 1.51 11.05
N ALA A 103 5.99 1.76 11.73
CA ALA A 103 6.64 0.79 12.61
C ALA A 103 5.97 0.70 13.98
N HIS A 104 5.22 1.73 14.38
CA HIS A 104 4.57 1.81 15.70
C HIS A 104 3.37 0.88 15.83
N GLY A 105 3.42 -0.03 16.80
CA GLY A 105 2.41 -1.07 17.01
C GLY A 105 1.01 -0.53 17.29
N ASN A 106 0.88 0.54 18.06
CA ASN A 106 -0.41 1.16 18.38
C ASN A 106 -1.03 1.86 17.15
N VAL A 107 -0.22 2.53 16.33
CA VAL A 107 -0.68 3.11 15.05
C VAL A 107 -1.21 2.00 14.14
N ARG A 108 -0.44 0.91 13.99
CA ARG A 108 -0.84 -0.26 13.21
C ARG A 108 -2.13 -0.88 13.73
N LYS A 109 -2.25 -1.09 15.04
CA LYS A 109 -3.43 -1.68 15.67
C LYS A 109 -4.72 -0.95 15.28
N GLU A 110 -4.72 0.37 15.34
CA GLU A 110 -5.89 1.19 14.99
C GLU A 110 -6.18 1.16 13.48
N LEU A 111 -5.15 1.28 12.63
CA LEU A 111 -5.34 1.25 11.18
C LEU A 111 -5.75 -0.14 10.67
N VAL A 112 -5.20 -1.23 11.21
CA VAL A 112 -5.59 -2.61 10.87
C VAL A 112 -7.05 -2.87 11.23
N LYS A 113 -7.53 -2.33 12.36
CA LYS A 113 -8.95 -2.40 12.72
C LYS A 113 -9.83 -1.75 11.64
N ALA A 114 -9.49 -0.53 11.20
CA ALA A 114 -10.21 0.16 10.15
C ALA A 114 -10.15 -0.59 8.80
N GLN A 115 -8.98 -1.14 8.44
CA GLN A 115 -8.80 -1.92 7.21
C GLN A 115 -9.67 -3.18 7.19
N ARG A 116 -9.74 -3.92 8.31
CA ARG A 116 -10.60 -5.10 8.42
C ARG A 116 -12.08 -4.75 8.30
N GLN A 117 -12.50 -3.62 8.89
CA GLN A 117 -13.88 -3.14 8.76
C GLN A 117 -14.25 -2.88 7.30
N LEU A 118 -13.32 -2.32 6.50
CA LEU A 118 -13.53 -2.13 5.06
C LEU A 118 -13.66 -3.44 4.27
N ALA A 119 -13.15 -4.55 4.79
CA ALA A 119 -13.13 -5.86 4.14
C ALA A 119 -14.29 -6.78 4.57
N GLU A 120 -15.11 -6.41 5.56
CA GLU A 120 -16.13 -7.28 6.17
C GLU A 120 -17.12 -7.87 5.17
N THR A 121 -17.47 -7.14 4.11
CA THR A 121 -18.45 -7.57 3.09
C THR A 121 -17.85 -8.38 1.95
N GLY A 122 -16.52 -8.59 1.96
CA GLY A 122 -15.76 -9.15 0.83
C GLY A 122 -15.84 -8.25 -0.42
N GLY A 123 -15.41 -8.81 -1.56
CA GLY A 123 -15.40 -8.08 -2.83
C GLY A 123 -14.41 -6.91 -2.79
N ILE A 124 -13.19 -7.19 -2.32
CA ILE A 124 -12.18 -6.18 -2.04
C ILE A 124 -10.81 -6.59 -2.58
N VAL A 125 -10.07 -5.63 -3.10
CA VAL A 125 -8.64 -5.74 -3.43
C VAL A 125 -7.88 -4.75 -2.56
N MET A 126 -7.02 -5.26 -1.68
CA MET A 126 -6.28 -4.46 -0.73
C MET A 126 -4.78 -4.61 -0.97
N ASP A 127 -4.08 -3.49 -1.20
CA ASP A 127 -2.63 -3.50 -1.41
C ASP A 127 -1.86 -2.89 -0.23
N GLY A 128 -0.71 -3.49 0.11
CA GLY A 128 0.06 -3.12 1.28
C GLY A 128 1.42 -3.81 1.41
N ARG A 129 1.79 -4.16 2.65
CA ARG A 129 3.05 -4.85 3.00
C ARG A 129 2.82 -6.16 3.78
N ASP A 130 1.73 -6.21 4.52
CA ASP A 130 1.37 -7.28 5.45
C ASP A 130 -0.13 -7.58 5.39
N ILE A 131 -0.76 -7.38 4.23
CA ILE A 131 -2.19 -7.62 4.04
C ILE A 131 -2.49 -9.11 4.23
N GLY A 132 -1.80 -9.99 3.51
CA GLY A 132 -2.02 -11.44 3.56
C GLY A 132 -1.49 -12.12 4.83
N THR A 133 -0.64 -11.44 5.61
CA THR A 133 -0.04 -11.98 6.84
C THR A 133 -0.72 -11.45 8.11
N THR A 134 -1.08 -10.17 8.15
CA THR A 134 -1.61 -9.50 9.34
C THR A 134 -3.05 -9.02 9.15
N VAL A 135 -3.33 -8.27 8.08
CA VAL A 135 -4.62 -7.58 7.95
C VAL A 135 -5.74 -8.56 7.63
N LEU A 136 -5.58 -9.32 6.55
CA LEU A 136 -6.50 -10.31 5.99
C LEU A 136 -5.80 -11.68 5.88
N PRO A 137 -5.43 -12.32 7.02
CA PRO A 137 -4.77 -13.63 6.99
C PRO A 137 -5.67 -14.75 6.43
N GLN A 138 -6.97 -14.49 6.27
CA GLN A 138 -7.94 -15.40 5.68
C GLN A 138 -8.39 -14.97 4.27
N ALA A 139 -7.71 -14.01 3.64
CA ALA A 139 -8.00 -13.65 2.25
C ALA A 139 -7.89 -14.86 1.33
N GLU A 140 -8.89 -15.07 0.47
CA GLU A 140 -8.95 -16.23 -0.43
C GLU A 140 -7.82 -16.23 -1.46
N VAL A 141 -7.38 -15.05 -1.87
CA VAL A 141 -6.25 -14.88 -2.79
C VAL A 141 -5.23 -13.93 -2.16
N LYS A 142 -3.98 -14.40 -2.06
CA LYS A 142 -2.84 -13.61 -1.60
C LYS A 142 -1.76 -13.65 -2.66
N ILE A 143 -1.32 -12.46 -3.08
CA ILE A 143 -0.26 -12.27 -4.06
C ILE A 143 0.88 -11.51 -3.40
N PHE A 144 2.10 -11.95 -3.61
CA PHE A 144 3.30 -11.22 -3.20
C PHE A 144 4.05 -10.76 -4.46
N LEU A 145 3.94 -9.48 -4.80
CA LEU A 145 4.54 -8.90 -6.00
C LEU A 145 5.96 -8.42 -5.73
N VAL A 146 6.93 -8.94 -6.47
CA VAL A 146 8.33 -8.52 -6.42
C VAL A 146 8.79 -7.96 -7.77
N ALA A 147 9.87 -7.21 -7.73
CA ALA A 147 10.67 -6.80 -8.89
C ALA A 147 12.06 -6.41 -8.39
N SER A 148 13.06 -6.45 -9.28
CA SER A 148 14.41 -5.96 -8.94
C SER A 148 14.38 -4.52 -8.41
N VAL A 149 15.31 -4.16 -7.52
CA VAL A 149 15.41 -2.77 -7.01
C VAL A 149 15.62 -1.79 -8.16
N GLU A 150 16.42 -2.18 -9.14
CA GLU A 150 16.70 -1.40 -10.36
C GLU A 150 15.43 -1.08 -11.16
N GLU A 151 14.63 -2.10 -11.47
CA GLU A 151 13.36 -1.96 -12.19
C GLU A 151 12.41 -1.03 -11.42
N ARG A 152 12.33 -1.19 -10.11
CA ARG A 152 11.47 -0.37 -9.24
C ARG A 152 11.96 1.09 -9.15
N ALA A 153 13.27 1.30 -9.16
CA ALA A 153 13.87 2.62 -9.24
C ALA A 153 13.56 3.28 -10.58
N GLN A 154 13.65 2.54 -11.69
CA GLN A 154 13.37 3.05 -13.02
C GLN A 154 11.90 3.43 -13.22
N ARG A 155 10.98 2.62 -12.70
CA ARG A 155 9.54 2.96 -12.64
C ARG A 155 9.30 4.26 -11.85
N ARG A 156 9.90 4.39 -10.67
CA ARG A 156 9.78 5.59 -9.83
C ARG A 156 10.39 6.82 -10.50
N TYR A 157 11.54 6.66 -11.15
CA TYR A 157 12.21 7.74 -11.87
C TYR A 157 11.33 8.28 -12.99
N LYS A 158 10.73 7.40 -13.80
CA LYS A 158 9.76 7.78 -14.83
C LYS A 158 8.53 8.49 -14.24
N GLU A 159 7.94 7.96 -13.17
CA GLU A 159 6.82 8.62 -12.46
C GLU A 159 7.17 10.02 -11.95
N ASN A 160 8.41 10.23 -11.51
CA ASN A 160 8.88 11.52 -11.03
C ASN A 160 9.07 12.51 -12.20
N GLN A 161 9.65 12.07 -13.32
CA GLN A 161 9.79 12.87 -14.53
C GLN A 161 8.44 13.35 -15.07
N GLU A 162 7.44 12.46 -15.12
CA GLU A 162 6.06 12.80 -15.53
C GLU A 162 5.41 13.87 -14.63
N LYS A 163 5.89 14.02 -13.39
CA LYS A 163 5.40 15.00 -12.40
C LYS A 163 6.28 16.24 -12.28
N GLY A 164 7.36 16.34 -13.06
CA GLY A 164 8.33 17.43 -12.96
C GLY A 164 9.13 17.42 -11.64
N ILE A 165 9.28 16.25 -11.01
CA ILE A 165 10.09 16.09 -9.78
C ILE A 165 11.49 15.64 -10.21
N GLU A 166 12.48 16.51 -10.01
CA GLU A 166 13.89 16.18 -10.25
C GLU A 166 14.48 15.41 -9.07
N MET A 167 14.98 14.20 -9.33
CA MET A 167 15.67 13.38 -8.34
C MET A 167 16.62 12.43 -9.05
N ASP A 168 17.83 12.29 -8.51
CA ASP A 168 18.85 11.41 -9.06
C ASP A 168 18.41 9.92 -9.00
N PHE A 169 18.79 9.16 -10.02
CA PHE A 169 18.40 7.75 -10.14
C PHE A 169 18.99 6.89 -9.01
N GLU A 170 20.26 7.08 -8.67
CA GLU A 170 20.90 6.35 -7.58
C GLU A 170 20.28 6.75 -6.24
N ALA A 171 19.98 8.03 -6.02
CA ALA A 171 19.26 8.48 -4.83
C ALA A 171 17.87 7.81 -4.70
N ILE A 172 17.13 7.64 -5.80
CA ILE A 172 15.85 6.91 -5.80
C ILE A 172 16.06 5.45 -5.43
N LYS A 173 17.05 4.80 -6.03
CA LYS A 173 17.37 3.38 -5.82
C LYS A 173 17.75 3.12 -4.36
N GLU A 174 18.61 3.96 -3.79
CA GLU A 174 18.99 3.92 -2.37
C GLU A 174 17.79 4.14 -1.45
N ALA A 175 16.94 5.13 -1.75
CA ALA A 175 15.74 5.42 -0.96
C ALA A 175 14.76 4.23 -0.97
N ILE A 176 14.60 3.57 -2.11
CA ILE A 176 13.79 2.35 -2.25
C ILE A 176 14.40 1.20 -1.43
N ALA A 177 15.70 0.94 -1.56
CA ALA A 177 16.38 -0.12 -0.84
C ALA A 177 16.31 0.09 0.69
N LYS A 178 16.56 1.32 1.15
CA LYS A 178 16.42 1.70 2.56
C LYS A 178 15.00 1.46 3.06
N ARG A 179 14.00 1.85 2.27
CA ARG A 179 12.60 1.64 2.65
C ARG A 179 12.24 0.16 2.74
N ASP A 180 12.68 -0.66 1.79
CA ASP A 180 12.42 -2.09 1.82
C ASP A 180 13.10 -2.76 3.02
N TYR A 181 14.31 -2.32 3.39
CA TYR A 181 14.99 -2.75 4.61
C TYR A 181 14.16 -2.44 5.85
N LEU A 182 13.71 -1.19 6.01
CA LEU A 182 12.86 -0.79 7.15
C LEU A 182 11.53 -1.55 7.19
N ASP A 183 10.88 -1.71 6.04
CA ASP A 183 9.60 -2.43 5.93
C ASP A 183 9.75 -3.91 6.29
N SER A 184 10.88 -4.56 5.96
CA SER A 184 11.15 -5.98 6.21
C SER A 184 11.73 -6.29 7.59
N HIS A 185 12.41 -5.32 8.24
CA HIS A 185 13.09 -5.52 9.52
C HIS A 185 12.33 -4.91 10.72
N ARG A 186 11.18 -4.28 10.51
CA ARG A 186 10.35 -3.80 11.62
C ARG A 186 9.85 -4.97 12.49
N GLU A 187 9.80 -4.75 13.80
CA GLU A 187 9.36 -5.77 14.76
C GLU A 187 7.88 -6.14 14.58
N VAL A 188 7.04 -5.15 14.27
CA VAL A 188 5.60 -5.34 14.13
C VAL A 188 5.19 -5.48 12.66
N SER A 189 4.60 -6.63 12.33
CA SER A 189 4.08 -6.95 10.99
C SER A 189 5.06 -6.65 9.85
N PRO A 190 6.26 -7.26 9.85
CA PRO A 190 7.24 -7.04 8.79
C PRO A 190 6.71 -7.39 7.41
N LEU A 191 7.27 -6.77 6.37
CA LEU A 191 7.07 -7.16 4.97
C LEU A 191 7.65 -8.57 4.77
N VAL A 192 6.77 -9.57 4.80
CA VAL A 192 7.09 -10.98 4.55
C VAL A 192 6.01 -11.59 3.66
N GLN A 193 6.39 -12.54 2.82
CA GLN A 193 5.43 -13.30 2.05
C GLN A 193 4.65 -14.25 2.97
N ALA A 194 3.32 -14.22 2.91
CA ALA A 194 2.49 -15.20 3.60
C ALA A 194 2.73 -16.61 3.03
N ALA A 195 2.67 -17.65 3.87
CA ALA A 195 2.99 -19.03 3.46
C ALA A 195 2.14 -19.55 2.29
N ASP A 196 0.91 -19.05 2.16
CA ASP A 196 -0.07 -19.39 1.12
C ASP A 196 -0.18 -18.33 0.02
N ALA A 197 0.67 -17.29 0.04
CA ALA A 197 0.73 -16.28 -1.00
C ALA A 197 1.51 -16.76 -2.22
N VAL A 198 1.01 -16.44 -3.42
CA VAL A 198 1.71 -16.72 -4.67
C VAL A 198 2.70 -15.60 -4.97
N LEU A 199 3.98 -15.96 -5.09
CA LEU A 199 5.04 -15.03 -5.50
C LEU A 199 4.90 -14.71 -6.99
N VAL A 200 4.87 -13.44 -7.33
CA VAL A 200 4.84 -12.96 -8.73
C VAL A 200 5.96 -11.96 -8.93
N ASP A 201 7.02 -12.40 -9.61
CA ASP A 201 8.06 -11.49 -10.10
C ASP A 201 7.54 -10.76 -11.34
N THR A 202 7.61 -9.43 -11.29
CA THR A 202 7.13 -8.50 -12.32
C THR A 202 8.27 -7.83 -13.08
N THR A 203 9.52 -8.26 -12.87
CA THR A 203 10.69 -7.75 -13.58
C THR A 203 10.57 -8.03 -15.08
N GLY A 204 10.68 -6.98 -15.91
CA GLY A 204 10.53 -7.09 -17.36
C GLY A 204 9.10 -7.39 -17.86
N MET A 205 8.10 -7.42 -16.99
CA MET A 205 6.70 -7.63 -17.37
C MET A 205 5.96 -6.30 -17.56
N SER A 206 5.10 -6.22 -18.56
CA SER A 206 4.13 -5.12 -18.70
C SER A 206 3.03 -5.22 -17.65
N ILE A 207 2.32 -4.12 -17.38
CA ILE A 207 1.20 -4.10 -16.43
C ILE A 207 0.12 -5.10 -16.85
N GLU A 208 -0.18 -5.18 -18.15
CA GLU A 208 -1.18 -6.09 -18.72
C GLU A 208 -0.80 -7.56 -18.49
N GLN A 209 0.49 -7.90 -18.66
CA GLN A 209 0.99 -9.25 -18.40
C GLN A 209 0.88 -9.61 -16.92
N VAL A 210 1.21 -8.68 -16.01
CA VAL A 210 1.09 -8.90 -14.57
C VAL A 210 -0.37 -9.10 -14.16
N VAL A 211 -1.28 -8.24 -14.66
CA VAL A 211 -2.72 -8.37 -14.41
C VAL A 211 -3.25 -9.71 -14.93
N THR A 212 -2.89 -10.09 -16.16
CA THR A 212 -3.31 -11.37 -16.77
C THR A 212 -2.87 -12.55 -15.91
N LYS A 213 -1.60 -12.58 -15.52
CA LYS A 213 -1.05 -13.64 -14.66
C LYS A 213 -1.77 -13.72 -13.31
N ILE A 214 -2.11 -12.59 -12.70
CA ILE A 214 -2.85 -12.60 -11.43
C ILE A 214 -4.29 -13.08 -11.62
N LYS A 215 -4.96 -12.72 -12.73
CA LYS A 215 -6.29 -13.27 -13.06
C LYS A 215 -6.25 -14.78 -13.23
N GLU A 216 -5.22 -15.32 -13.89
CA GLU A 216 -5.04 -16.77 -14.01
C GLU A 216 -4.87 -17.45 -12.64
N ILE A 217 -4.12 -16.84 -11.72
CA ILE A 217 -3.97 -17.34 -10.34
C ILE A 217 -5.31 -17.34 -9.60
N ILE A 218 -6.12 -16.29 -9.77
CA ILE A 218 -7.45 -16.17 -9.16
C ILE A 218 -8.37 -17.28 -9.69
N THR A 219 -8.42 -17.47 -11.01
CA THR A 219 -9.21 -18.53 -11.64
C THR A 219 -8.75 -19.92 -11.19
N ALA A 220 -7.45 -20.17 -11.10
CA ALA A 220 -6.90 -21.44 -10.64
C ALA A 220 -7.25 -21.76 -9.17
N LYS A 221 -7.51 -20.74 -8.36
CA LYS A 221 -8.02 -20.88 -6.98
C LYS A 221 -9.56 -21.06 -6.92
N GLY A 222 -10.25 -21.00 -8.06
CA GLY A 222 -11.68 -21.27 -8.18
C GLY A 222 -12.59 -20.05 -8.03
N PHE A 223 -12.09 -18.85 -8.35
CA PHE A 223 -12.85 -17.60 -8.21
C PHE A 223 -13.03 -16.86 -9.53
#